data_AF-A0A7Z0PTW6-F1
#
_entry.id   AF-A0A7Z0PTW6-F1
#
_cell.length_a   1.000
_cell.length_b   1.000
_cell.length_c   1.000
_cell.angle_alpha   90.00
_cell.angle_beta   90.00
_cell.angle_gamma   90.00
#
_symmetry.space_group_name_H-M   'P 1'
#
loop_
_entity.id
_entity.type
_entity.pdbx_description
1 polymer ?
#
loop_
_entity_poly.entity_id
_entity_poly.type
_entity_poly.pdbx_seq_one_letter_code
_entity_poly.pdbx_strand_id
1 'polypeptide(L)'
;MGLVLFPGDGDNSSPDVSWSYSGFAAFRGRLAETEGFVLSEMSGFGGERRWSEVSTGLEPLLDHPDDGGDDLSPAECASILIRLEAITDEWARDGGDQLLQQHIEDAHQLAGVLRLCIEKDVPLVFM
;
A
#
# COMPACT_ATOMS: atom_id res chain seq x y z
N MET A 1 -1.66 -7.26 17.59
CA MET A 1 -2.55 -6.34 16.87
C MET A 1 -1.84 -5.98 15.59
N GLY A 2 -2.57 -6.03 14.49
CA GLY A 2 -2.06 -5.83 13.14
C GLY A 2 -2.97 -4.86 12.41
N LEU A 3 -2.85 -4.85 11.09
CA LEU A 3 -3.63 -4.03 10.19
C LEU A 3 -4.29 -4.95 9.16
N VAL A 4 -5.55 -4.69 8.85
CA VAL A 4 -6.34 -5.37 7.82
C VAL A 4 -6.81 -4.31 6.83
N LEU A 5 -6.53 -4.53 5.55
CA LEU A 5 -7.07 -3.74 4.45
C LEU A 5 -8.12 -4.59 3.74
N PHE A 6 -9.33 -4.05 3.61
CA PHE A 6 -10.45 -4.77 3.01
C PHE A 6 -11.38 -3.82 2.25
N PRO A 7 -12.17 -4.33 1.29
CA PRO A 7 -13.16 -3.51 0.59
C PRO A 7 -14.32 -3.13 1.52
N GLY A 8 -14.72 -1.87 1.52
CA GLY A 8 -15.87 -1.34 2.25
C GLY A 8 -17.23 -1.73 1.64
N ASP A 9 -17.37 -2.93 1.08
CA ASP A 9 -18.60 -3.40 0.43
C ASP A 9 -19.62 -4.02 1.39
N GLY A 10 -19.26 -4.18 2.67
CA GLY A 10 -20.10 -4.84 3.68
C GLY A 10 -20.22 -6.35 3.52
N ASP A 11 -19.40 -6.96 2.65
CA ASP A 11 -19.34 -8.40 2.41
C ASP A 11 -18.11 -9.00 3.11
N ASN A 12 -18.36 -9.67 4.23
CA ASN A 12 -17.30 -10.33 5.01
C ASN A 12 -16.67 -11.56 4.32
N SER A 13 -17.11 -11.90 3.11
CA SER A 13 -16.48 -12.94 2.28
C SER A 13 -15.53 -12.39 1.21
N SER A 14 -15.48 -11.06 1.06
CA SER A 14 -14.51 -10.40 0.19
C SER A 14 -13.08 -10.63 0.69
N PRO A 15 -12.11 -10.81 -0.23
CA PRO A 15 -10.71 -10.92 0.13
C PRO A 15 -10.23 -9.68 0.87
N ASP A 16 -9.55 -9.90 1.98
CA ASP A 16 -8.79 -8.92 2.74
C ASP A 16 -7.29 -9.25 2.69
N VAL A 17 -6.48 -8.28 3.10
CA VAL A 17 -5.05 -8.48 3.33
C VAL A 17 -4.69 -8.03 4.74
N SER A 18 -3.95 -8.87 5.44
CA SER A 18 -3.63 -8.70 6.86
C SER A 18 -2.12 -8.67 7.08
N TRP A 19 -1.63 -7.64 7.78
CA TRP A 19 -0.23 -7.50 8.17
C TRP A 19 -0.06 -7.28 9.67
N SER A 20 1.14 -7.57 10.18
CA SER A 20 1.59 -6.93 11.41
C SER A 20 1.95 -5.47 11.14
N TYR A 21 1.85 -4.58 12.14
CA TYR A 21 2.26 -3.17 11.96
C TYR A 21 3.71 -3.05 11.45
N SER A 22 4.62 -3.87 11.97
CA SER A 22 6.01 -3.86 11.50
C SER A 22 6.16 -4.40 10.07
N GLY A 23 5.34 -5.39 9.68
CA GLY A 23 5.32 -5.90 8.31
C GLY A 23 4.80 -4.86 7.33
N PHE A 24 3.69 -4.20 7.65
CA PHE A 24 3.14 -3.14 6.83
C PHE A 24 4.07 -1.92 6.74
N ALA A 25 4.71 -1.54 7.85
CA ALA A 25 5.73 -0.48 7.85
C ALA A 25 6.94 -0.83 6.97
N ALA A 26 7.43 -2.08 7.04
CA ALA A 26 8.53 -2.54 6.18
C ALA A 26 8.13 -2.52 4.69
N PHE A 27 6.92 -2.97 4.37
CA PHE A 27 6.38 -2.93 3.02
C PHE A 27 6.26 -1.50 2.47
N ARG A 28 5.68 -0.56 3.26
CA ARG A 28 5.63 0.87 2.88
C ARG A 28 7.02 1.46 2.70
N GLY A 29 7.97 1.11 3.57
CA GLY A 29 9.37 1.52 3.44
C GLY A 29 9.97 1.06 2.12
N ARG A 30 9.73 -0.20 1.73
CA ARG A 30 10.24 -0.76 0.48
C ARG A 30 9.64 -0.10 -0.77
N LEU A 31 8.35 0.23 -0.73
CA LEU A 31 7.68 1.00 -1.78
C LEU A 31 8.31 2.39 -1.94
N ALA A 32 8.49 3.12 -0.82
CA ALA A 32 9.12 4.43 -0.82
C ALA A 32 10.55 4.40 -1.38
N GLU A 33 11.35 3.41 -0.97
CA GLU A 33 12.72 3.21 -1.49
C GLU A 33 12.73 3.02 -3.01
N THR A 34 11.76 2.27 -3.54
CA THR A 34 11.64 2.03 -4.98
C THR A 34 11.22 3.27 -5.74
N GLU A 35 10.40 4.13 -5.12
CA GLU A 35 10.07 5.46 -5.63
C GLU A 35 11.21 6.48 -5.46
N GLY A 36 12.32 6.09 -4.82
CA GLY A 36 13.54 6.89 -4.70
C GLY A 36 13.54 7.84 -3.51
N PHE A 37 12.74 7.58 -2.47
CA PHE A 37 12.77 8.35 -1.22
C PHE A 37 12.74 7.45 0.01
N VAL A 38 13.11 8.01 1.17
CA VAL A 38 13.16 7.25 2.43
C VAL A 38 11.95 7.62 3.27
N LEU A 39 11.11 6.63 3.60
CA LEU A 39 9.85 6.87 4.32
C LEU A 39 10.08 7.51 5.70
N SER A 40 11.13 7.11 6.44
CA SER A 40 11.43 7.68 7.76
C SER A 40 11.84 9.15 7.75
N GLU A 41 12.17 9.72 6.58
CA GLU A 41 12.44 11.15 6.44
C GLU A 41 11.16 11.98 6.25
N MET A 42 10.04 11.33 5.95
CA MET A 42 8.76 11.98 5.70
C MET A 42 8.08 12.40 7.00
N SER A 43 7.35 13.50 6.95
CA SER A 43 6.45 13.95 8.01
C SER A 43 5.45 12.84 8.35
N GLY A 44 5.26 12.56 9.63
CA GLY A 44 4.43 11.43 10.12
C GLY A 44 5.23 10.15 10.42
N PHE A 45 6.43 10.00 9.87
CA PHE A 45 7.28 8.81 10.02
C PHE A 45 8.58 9.08 10.79
N GLY A 46 8.70 10.24 11.44
CA GLY A 46 9.84 10.65 12.25
C GLY A 46 10.72 11.73 11.64
N GLY A 47 10.46 12.13 10.39
CA GLY A 47 11.16 13.22 9.71
C GLY A 47 10.29 14.46 9.48
N GLU A 48 10.85 15.42 8.73
CA GLU A 48 10.26 16.74 8.47
C GLU A 48 9.97 16.99 6.97
N ARG A 49 10.36 16.06 6.09
CA ARG A 49 10.17 16.21 4.64
C ARG A 49 8.68 16.12 4.32
N ARG A 50 8.17 17.07 3.53
CA ARG A 50 6.73 17.11 3.22
C ARG A 50 6.38 16.17 2.07
N TRP A 51 5.19 15.61 2.11
CA TRP A 51 4.63 14.80 1.01
C TRP A 51 4.49 15.58 -0.29
N SER A 52 4.27 16.90 -0.23
CA SER A 52 4.28 17.76 -1.42
C SER A 52 5.63 17.88 -2.14
N GLU A 53 6.72 17.38 -1.54
CA GLU A 53 8.07 17.35 -2.14
C GLU A 53 8.38 16.02 -2.84
N VAL A 54 7.48 15.03 -2.76
CA VAL A 54 7.56 13.79 -3.51
C VAL A 54 6.41 13.74 -4.53
N SER A 55 6.62 13.05 -5.64
CA SER A 55 5.58 12.86 -6.65
C SER A 55 5.43 11.37 -6.88
N THR A 56 4.54 10.74 -6.10
CA THR A 56 4.24 9.32 -6.20
C THR A 56 2.73 9.10 -6.22
N GLY A 57 2.26 8.18 -7.06
CA GLY A 57 0.87 7.74 -7.07
C GLY A 57 0.50 6.87 -5.86
N LEU A 58 1.49 6.53 -5.02
CA LEU A 58 1.33 5.76 -3.79
C LEU A 58 1.14 6.63 -2.54
N GLU A 59 1.22 7.95 -2.65
CA GLU A 59 1.07 8.86 -1.50
C GLU A 59 -0.16 8.54 -0.63
N PRO A 60 -1.37 8.28 -1.20
CA PRO A 60 -2.54 7.95 -0.38
C PRO A 60 -2.42 6.61 0.37
N LEU A 61 -1.57 5.67 -0.08
CA LEU A 61 -1.29 4.43 0.66
C LEU A 61 -0.20 4.64 1.71
N LEU A 62 0.82 5.44 1.38
CA LEU A 62 2.02 5.61 2.20
C LEU A 62 1.80 6.57 3.37
N ASP A 63 1.06 7.67 3.16
CA ASP A 63 0.72 8.68 4.19
C ASP A 63 -0.63 8.42 4.88
N HIS A 64 -1.20 7.22 4.72
CA HIS A 64 -2.43 6.87 5.42
C HIS A 64 -2.12 6.39 6.85
N PRO A 65 -2.85 6.88 7.87
CA PRO A 65 -2.72 6.37 9.23
C PRO A 65 -3.19 4.91 9.31
N ASP A 66 -2.52 4.10 10.13
CA ASP A 66 -2.87 2.67 10.21
C ASP A 66 -4.26 2.42 10.83
N ASP A 67 -4.82 3.39 11.56
CA ASP A 67 -6.17 3.33 12.14
C ASP A 67 -6.79 4.75 12.17
N GLY A 68 -8.10 4.84 11.95
CA GLY A 68 -8.89 6.06 12.10
C GLY A 68 -8.70 7.14 11.03
N GLY A 69 -8.16 6.78 9.85
CA GLY A 69 -8.08 7.65 8.67
C GLY A 69 -9.34 7.63 7.80
N ASP A 70 -9.34 8.46 6.75
CA ASP A 70 -10.38 8.45 5.71
C ASP A 70 -10.12 7.29 4.74
N ASP A 71 -11.16 6.48 4.46
CA ASP A 71 -11.04 5.34 3.54
C ASP A 71 -10.57 5.79 2.14
N LEU A 72 -9.76 4.96 1.48
CA LEU A 72 -9.26 5.28 0.14
C LEU A 72 -10.35 5.09 -0.90
N SER A 73 -10.59 6.12 -1.70
CA SER A 73 -11.59 6.08 -2.76
C SER A 73 -11.20 5.08 -3.87
N PRO A 74 -12.16 4.59 -4.68
CA PRO A 74 -11.87 3.75 -5.84
C PRO A 74 -10.88 4.39 -6.83
N ALA A 75 -10.91 5.73 -6.96
CA ALA A 75 -10.00 6.46 -7.82
C ALA A 75 -8.55 6.45 -7.30
N GLU A 76 -8.37 6.58 -5.98
CA GLU A 76 -7.06 6.45 -5.34
C GLU A 76 -6.57 5.01 -5.43
N CYS A 77 -7.45 4.03 -5.21
CA CYS A 77 -7.14 2.61 -5.39
C CYS A 77 -6.61 2.32 -6.81
N ALA A 78 -7.22 2.92 -7.84
CA ALA A 78 -6.76 2.77 -9.22
C ALA A 78 -5.37 3.37 -9.46
N SER A 79 -5.11 4.57 -8.91
CA SER A 79 -3.78 5.20 -8.99
C SER A 79 -2.71 4.35 -8.29
N ILE A 80 -3.02 3.87 -7.09
CA ILE A 80 -2.13 3.01 -6.30
C ILE A 80 -1.87 1.71 -7.05
N LEU A 81 -2.92 1.05 -7.56
CA LEU A 81 -2.82 -0.22 -8.26
C LEU A 81 -1.87 -0.12 -9.47
N ILE A 82 -2.05 0.90 -10.31
CA ILE A 82 -1.18 1.11 -11.48
C ILE A 82 0.28 1.19 -11.06
N ARG A 83 0.58 1.95 -10.00
CA ARG A 83 1.97 2.13 -9.58
C ARG A 83 2.53 0.92 -8.85
N LEU A 84 1.71 0.25 -8.05
CA LEU A 84 2.04 -0.97 -7.33
C LEU A 84 2.40 -2.11 -8.29
N GLU A 85 1.61 -2.32 -9.34
CA GLU A 85 1.89 -3.33 -10.37
C GLU A 85 3.21 -3.05 -11.10
N ALA A 86 3.46 -1.80 -11.46
CA ALA A 86 4.72 -1.40 -12.10
C ALA A 86 5.95 -1.70 -11.22
N ILE A 87 5.87 -1.37 -9.92
CA ILE A 87 6.93 -1.66 -8.95
C ILE A 87 7.10 -3.18 -8.75
N THR A 88 6.00 -3.92 -8.70
CA THR A 88 6.04 -5.37 -8.51
C THR A 88 6.70 -6.07 -9.69
N ASP A 89 6.40 -5.62 -10.92
CA ASP A 89 7.05 -6.09 -12.15
C ASP A 89 8.56 -5.79 -12.16
N GLU A 90 8.97 -4.63 -11.64
CA GLU A 90 10.38 -4.27 -11.49
C GLU A 90 11.08 -5.21 -10.49
N TRP A 91 10.50 -5.41 -9.30
CA TRP A 91 11.04 -6.32 -8.28
C TRP A 91 11.14 -7.77 -8.76
N ALA A 92 10.15 -8.24 -9.53
CA ALA A 92 10.16 -9.58 -10.10
C ALA A 92 11.31 -9.81 -11.09
N ARG A 93 11.70 -8.78 -11.86
CA ARG A 93 12.82 -8.85 -12.81
C ARG A 93 14.18 -8.81 -12.12
N ASP A 94 14.30 -8.09 -11.01
CA ASP A 94 15.55 -7.98 -10.25
C ASP A 94 15.96 -9.30 -9.59
N GLY A 95 15.04 -10.27 -9.45
CA GLY A 95 15.37 -11.64 -9.03
C GLY A 95 15.98 -11.71 -7.62
N GLY A 96 15.45 -10.92 -6.69
CA GLY A 96 16.04 -10.70 -5.37
C GLY A 96 15.85 -11.82 -4.33
N ASP A 97 16.22 -11.49 -3.10
CA ASP A 97 16.22 -12.39 -1.95
C ASP A 97 14.82 -12.76 -1.45
N GLN A 98 14.77 -13.60 -0.41
CA GLN A 98 13.51 -14.06 0.19
C GLN A 98 12.64 -12.92 0.73
N LEU A 99 13.25 -11.81 1.16
CA LEU A 99 12.53 -10.65 1.68
C LEU A 99 11.87 -9.88 0.53
N LEU A 100 12.54 -9.73 -0.60
CA LEU A 100 11.93 -9.15 -1.80
C LEU A 100 10.76 -10.01 -2.31
N GLN A 101 10.89 -11.34 -2.27
CA GLN A 101 9.80 -12.25 -2.65
C GLN A 101 8.58 -12.07 -1.75
N GLN A 102 8.77 -11.84 -0.44
CA GLN A 102 7.66 -11.54 0.46
C GLN A 102 6.96 -10.24 0.07
N HIS A 103 7.71 -9.18 -0.24
CA HIS A 103 7.11 -7.91 -0.66
C HIS A 103 6.38 -8.00 -2.01
N ILE A 104 6.85 -8.84 -2.93
CA ILE A 104 6.13 -9.13 -4.18
C ILE A 104 4.78 -9.81 -3.88
N GLU A 105 4.75 -10.80 -2.98
CA GLU A 105 3.51 -11.45 -2.57
C GLU A 105 2.56 -10.47 -1.86
N ASP A 106 3.08 -9.65 -0.94
CA ASP A 106 2.30 -8.61 -0.25
C ASP A 106 1.67 -7.64 -1.28
N ALA A 107 2.44 -7.23 -2.30
CA ALA A 107 1.97 -6.36 -3.36
C ALA A 107 0.89 -7.02 -4.23
N HIS A 108 1.03 -8.30 -4.57
CA HIS A 108 0.00 -9.04 -5.31
C HIS A 108 -1.30 -9.18 -4.52
N GLN A 109 -1.21 -9.48 -3.23
CA GLN A 109 -2.38 -9.57 -2.35
C GLN A 109 -3.11 -8.24 -2.26
N LEU A 110 -2.36 -7.15 -2.01
CA LEU A 110 -2.92 -5.80 -2.00
C LEU A 110 -3.56 -5.44 -3.34
N ALA A 111 -2.89 -5.74 -4.46
CA ALA A 111 -3.41 -5.48 -5.80
C ALA A 111 -4.75 -6.20 -6.04
N GLY A 112 -4.92 -7.42 -5.51
CA GLY A 112 -6.18 -8.14 -5.56
C GLY A 112 -7.32 -7.40 -4.84
N VAL A 113 -7.05 -6.90 -3.63
CA VAL A 113 -8.03 -6.12 -2.85
C VAL A 113 -8.34 -4.79 -3.54
N LEU A 114 -7.33 -4.07 -4.04
CA LEU A 114 -7.50 -2.81 -4.76
C LEU A 114 -8.34 -2.98 -6.03
N ARG A 115 -8.09 -4.03 -6.82
CA ARG A 115 -8.89 -4.36 -8.01
C ARG A 115 -10.36 -4.58 -7.63
N LEU A 116 -10.63 -5.28 -6.54
CA LEU A 116 -12.00 -5.51 -6.08
C LEU A 116 -12.68 -4.20 -5.65
N CYS A 117 -11.96 -3.31 -4.96
CA CYS A 117 -12.46 -1.98 -4.59
C CYS A 117 -12.86 -1.17 -5.84
N ILE A 118 -12.03 -1.22 -6.89
CA ILE A 118 -12.29 -0.54 -8.16
C ILE A 118 -13.48 -1.18 -8.90
N GLU A 119 -13.51 -2.52 -9.00
CA GLU A 119 -14.56 -3.25 -9.71
C GLU A 119 -15.94 -3.07 -9.07
N LYS A 120 -16.00 -3.03 -7.74
CA LYS A 120 -17.23 -2.83 -6.97
C LYS A 120 -17.58 -1.36 -6.74
N ASP A 121 -16.68 -0.43 -7.10
CA ASP A 121 -16.79 1.01 -6.82
C ASP A 121 -17.01 1.30 -5.32
N VAL A 122 -16.22 0.62 -4.48
CA VAL A 122 -16.25 0.74 -3.01
C VAL A 122 -14.89 1.21 -2.48
N PRO A 123 -14.85 1.91 -1.35
CA PRO A 123 -13.59 2.37 -0.80
C PRO A 123 -12.79 1.21 -0.16
N LEU A 124 -11.49 1.41 0.00
CA LEU A 124 -10.62 0.53 0.78
C LEU A 124 -10.54 1.02 2.23
N VAL A 125 -10.84 0.14 3.16
CA VAL A 125 -10.92 0.42 4.60
C VAL A 125 -9.70 -0.15 5.32
N PHE A 126 -9.24 0.55 6.35
CA PHE A 126 -8.12 0.18 7.22
C PHE A 126 -8.64 -0.15 8.63
N MET A 127 -8.28 -1.31 9.20
CA MET A 127 -8.72 -1.76 10.54
C MET A 127 -7.67 -2.56 11.32
#